data_AF-A0A7V2RE09-F1
#
_entry.id   AF-A0A7V2RE09-F1
#
_cell.length_a   1.000
_cell.length_b   1.000
_cell.length_c   1.000
_cell.angle_alpha   90.00
_cell.angle_beta   90.00
_cell.angle_gamma   90.00
#
_symmetry.space_group_name_H-M   'P 1'
#
loop_
_entity.id
_entity.type
_entity.pdbx_description
1 polymer ?
#
loop_
_entity_poly.entity_id
_entity_poly.type
_entity_poly.pdbx_seq_one_letter_code
_entity_poly.pdbx_strand_id
1 'polypeptide(L)' 'MSWLVIIIGYILGSIPTAYIAGRLLKGEDIRRMGDENSGAANVYR' A
#
# COMPACT_ATOMS: atom_id res chain seq x y z
N MET A 1 10.47 -16.65 21.15
CA MET A 1 9.33 -16.72 20.21
C MET A 1 8.91 -15.36 19.63
N SER A 2 9.72 -14.30 19.74
CA SER A 2 9.32 -12.94 19.27
C SER A 2 9.60 -12.69 17.78
N TRP A 3 10.53 -13.45 17.19
CA TRP A 3 10.93 -13.33 15.79
C TRP A 3 9.80 -13.67 14.80
N LEU A 4 8.90 -14.58 15.16
CA LEU A 4 7.73 -14.92 14.34
C LEU A 4 6.83 -13.71 14.12
N VAL A 5 6.62 -12.90 15.16
CA VAL A 5 5.79 -11.69 15.07
C VAL A 5 6.41 -10.66 14.13
N ILE A 6 7.74 -10.51 14.16
CA ILE A 6 8.46 -9.60 13.28
C ILE A 6 8.35 -10.06 11.82
N ILE A 7 8.57 -11.36 11.56
CA ILE A 7 8.50 -11.91 10.20
C ILE A 7 7.07 -11.77 9.64
N ILE A 8 6.07 -12.14 10.43
CA ILE A 8 4.66 -12.04 10.02
C ILE A 8 4.28 -10.58 9.79
N GLY A 9 4.67 -9.67 10.69
CA GLY A 9 4.42 -8.23 10.54
C GLY A 9 5.08 -7.65 9.28
N TYR A 10 6.31 -8.06 8.99
CA TYR A 10 7.02 -7.63 7.78
C TYR A 10 6.34 -8.12 6.50
N ILE A 11 5.94 -9.40 6.46
CA ILE A 11 5.26 -9.97 5.29
C ILE A 11 3.91 -9.27 5.07
N LEU A 12 3.11 -9.11 6.14
CA LEU A 12 1.81 -8.44 6.06
C LEU A 12 1.94 -6.96 5.68
N GLY A 13 2.93 -6.25 6.23
CA GLY A 13 3.19 -4.84 5.93
C GLY A 13 3.79 -4.59 4.54
N SER A 14 4.44 -5.60 3.95
CA SER A 14 5.01 -5.52 2.60
C SER A 14 3.96 -5.70 1.49
N ILE A 15 2.70 -6.00 1.85
CA ILE A 15 1.61 -6.05 0.87
C ILE A 15 1.39 -4.62 0.35
N PRO A 16 1.41 -4.39 -0.98
CA PRO A 16 1.28 -3.06 -1.57
C PRO A 16 -0.19 -2.60 -1.56
N THR A 17 -0.75 -2.44 -0.37
CA THR A 17 -2.18 -2.18 -0.13
C THR A 17 -2.62 -0.88 -0.79
N ALA A 18 -1.79 0.16 -0.78
CA ALA A 18 -2.11 1.42 -1.46
C ALA A 18 -2.19 1.23 -3.00
N TYR A 19 -1.31 0.41 -3.59
CA TYR A 19 -1.36 0.12 -5.03
C TYR A 19 -2.65 -0.62 -5.39
N ILE A 20 -2.98 -1.64 -4.61
CA ILE A 20 -4.21 -2.41 -4.78
C ILE A 20 -5.44 -1.52 -4.60
N ALA A 21 -5.46 -0.68 -3.56
CA ALA A 21 -6.56 0.21 -3.26
C ALA A 21 -6.76 1.29 -4.33
N GLY A 22 -5.70 1.96 -4.81
CA GLY A 22 -5.84 2.95 -5.88
C GLY A 22 -6.32 2.33 -7.18
N ARG A 23 -5.84 1.13 -7.53
CA ARG A 23 -6.30 0.41 -8.71
C ARG A 23 -7.75 -0.08 -8.60
N LEU A 24 -8.20 -0.52 -7.42
CA LEU A 24 -9.57 -1.01 -7.21
C LEU A 24 -10.59 0.11 -6.99
N LEU A 25 -10.24 1.14 -6.22
CA LEU A 25 -11.17 2.21 -5.85
C LEU A 25 -11.28 3.30 -6.92
N LYS A 26 -10.18 3.62 -7.60
CA LYS A 26 -10.14 4.68 -8.61
C LYS A 26 -9.91 4.18 -10.04
N GLY A 27 -9.52 2.91 -10.21
CA GLY A 27 -9.22 2.37 -11.55
C GLY A 27 -7.91 2.88 -12.14
N GLU A 28 -7.13 3.64 -11.38
CA GLU A 28 -5.92 4.34 -11.82
C GLU A 28 -4.66 3.79 -11.13
N ASP A 29 -3.53 3.89 -11.82
CA ASP A 29 -2.25 3.47 -11.26
C ASP A 29 -1.70 4.56 -10.34
N ILE A 30 -1.57 4.25 -9.05
CA ILE A 30 -1.15 5.19 -7.99
C ILE A 30 0.22 5.81 -8.28
N ARG A 31 1.06 5.14 -9.07
CA ARG A 31 2.37 5.64 -9.51
C ARG A 31 2.26 6.85 -10.43
N ARG A 32 1.06 7.14 -10.92
CA ARG A 32 0.73 8.27 -11.79
C ARG A 32 -0.27 9.23 -11.14
N MET A 33 -0.61 9.00 -9.87
CA MET A 33 -1.58 9.81 -9.12
C MET A 33 -0.86 10.76 -8.16
N GLY A 34 -1.40 11.97 -8.01
CA GLY A 34 -0.92 13.02 -7.10
C GLY A 34 0.60 13.20 -7.10
N ASP A 35 1.25 13.00 -5.95
CA ASP A 35 2.69 13.24 -5.77
C ASP A 35 3.54 11.97 -6.04
N GLU A 36 2.98 10.99 -6.76
CA GLU A 36 3.60 9.69 -7.09
C GLU A 36 3.96 8.82 -5.87
N ASN A 37 3.52 9.22 -4.67
CA ASN A 37 3.74 8.48 -3.43
C ASN A 37 2.69 7.39 -3.22
N SER A 38 3.11 6.24 -2.69
CA SER A 38 2.23 5.11 -2.37
C SER A 38 1.47 5.26 -1.05
N GLY A 39 1.30 6.49 -0.56
CA GLY A 39 0.59 6.78 0.68
C GLY A 39 -0.93 6.69 0.54
N ALA A 40 -1.61 6.33 1.64
CA ALA A 40 -3.08 6.29 1.69
C ALA A 40 -3.73 7.64 1.32
N ALA A 41 -3.07 8.75 1.66
CA ALA A 41 -3.52 10.09 1.30
C ALA A 41 -3.59 10.31 -0.23
N ASN A 42 -2.69 9.68 -0.98
CA ASN A 42 -2.61 9.81 -2.44
C ASN A 42 -3.72 9.00 -3.14
N VAL A 43 -4.17 7.90 -2.52
CA VAL A 43 -5.32 7.11 -3.02
C VAL A 43 -6.65 7.82 -2.73
N TYR A 44 -6.74 8.58 -1.63
CA TYR A 44 -7.98 9.22 -1.19
C TYR A 44 -8.24 10.59 -1.82
N ARG A 45 -7.19 11.30 -2.26
CA ARG A 45 -7.29 12.58 -2.99
C ARG A 45 -7.69 12.32 -4.42
#